data_AF-A0A152A3Z2-F1
#
_entry.id   AF-A0A152A3Z2-F1
#
_cell.length_a   1.000
_cell.length_b   1.000
_cell.length_c   1.000
_cell.angle_alpha   90.00
_cell.angle_beta   90.00
_cell.angle_gamma   90.00
#
_symmetry.space_group_name_H-M   'P 1'
#
loop_
_entity.id
_entity.type
_entity.pdbx_description
1 polymer ?
#
loop_
_entity_poly.entity_id
_entity_poly.type
_entity_poly.pdbx_seq_one_letter_code
_entity_poly.pdbx_strand_id
1 'polypeptide(L)'
;MISISFLSDYHEKYPVVLPNYIIIKILNEITLSHVTGQAFNSNRLKALCLFVTRILLVCKEWKNNIVPRIYVKKFYLYSVEHIEMVRYLHRVGIKAPVGWHQDAVDKNTKQYLVKDTKHYITDIKLVDVNNSERIDRVIDNFIDRDSLSELDIHCTNIQLLQEFFQKSSPLTSLTDLLVTLEDEDKYPGADGELEKINQLFLVQNQLNELKRLKINAKVTGVDGNPYVESISSLFQLRSLTSLSLLRVKCSVPCLRSIIRGCASLREFQAFCRFSSETKDSFIFNQVLEELVYNRNLTSVTFSTSDYYSTYEYYSISMKVLIHLLNENHTLTRLALTEVDVDYSESDTTQYERISNQTMQYLSFTKNYTILKAIYNLWSGPSAIVNSHITWNSDESTFQCIRDHLPQLCTATIRCEGISHYQYLQNIINLNLPSLKQLIITPHYNAQNNLPIQEFFSDLQHNTFIKELYFETVWSNGDFHQLLLNTSTISHINIPLDSVDLVGFSDAICKNRTVTQLYIYYTVYHNCSLAELLEYISKIIITNESLLSLSFTFPFNSKKEFLITDQLDKFKLALANRKSLQYLNISPTKNNELQKLIDSII
;
A
#
# COMPACT_ATOMS: atom_id res chain seq x y z
N MET A 1 -23.18 20.02 15.42
CA MET A 1 -22.56 21.05 16.28
C MET A 1 -21.39 20.37 16.98
N ILE A 2 -20.15 20.70 16.61
CA ILE A 2 -18.99 20.31 17.42
C ILE A 2 -18.92 21.36 18.51
N SER A 3 -19.40 21.00 19.71
CA SER A 3 -19.13 21.77 20.92
C SER A 3 -17.67 21.51 21.29
N ILE A 4 -16.79 22.47 21.01
CA ILE A 4 -15.48 22.51 21.65
C ILE A 4 -15.74 22.99 23.07
N SER A 5 -16.12 22.06 23.94
CA SER A 5 -16.30 22.26 25.39
C SER A 5 -15.07 21.71 26.11
N PHE A 6 -13.91 22.25 25.75
CA PHE A 6 -12.75 22.27 26.62
C PHE A 6 -12.38 23.74 26.75
N LEU A 7 -12.36 24.26 27.98
CA LEU A 7 -12.02 25.65 28.41
C LEU A 7 -13.20 26.56 28.85
N SER A 8 -14.26 26.05 29.51
CA SER A 8 -15.33 26.94 30.00
C SER A 8 -15.04 27.67 31.32
N ASP A 9 -13.98 27.36 32.06
CA ASP A 9 -13.88 27.86 33.45
C ASP A 9 -12.79 28.91 33.69
N TYR A 10 -12.04 29.31 32.66
CA TYR A 10 -11.09 30.44 32.75
C TYR A 10 -11.02 31.14 31.40
N HIS A 11 -11.62 32.33 31.26
CA HIS A 11 -11.12 33.49 30.50
C HIS A 11 -12.25 34.48 30.16
N GLU A 12 -12.62 35.33 31.13
CA GLU A 12 -13.47 36.51 30.89
C GLU A 12 -12.68 37.80 30.53
N LYS A 13 -11.38 37.71 30.23
CA LYS A 13 -10.56 38.91 29.94
C LYS A 13 -9.73 38.93 28.66
N TYR A 14 -9.57 37.81 27.97
CA TYR A 14 -8.93 37.77 26.66
C TYR A 14 -9.57 36.65 25.85
N PRO A 15 -10.33 36.92 24.78
CA PRO A 15 -10.79 35.85 23.90
C PRO A 15 -9.54 35.15 23.34
N VAL A 16 -9.39 33.86 23.63
CA VAL A 16 -8.34 33.04 23.03
C VAL A 16 -8.68 32.89 21.56
N VAL A 17 -8.13 33.77 20.72
CA VAL A 17 -8.24 33.67 19.27
C VAL A 17 -7.24 32.62 18.80
N LEU A 18 -7.75 31.43 18.47
CA LEU A 18 -6.93 30.40 17.84
C LEU A 18 -6.38 30.93 16.51
N PRO A 19 -5.05 30.89 16.29
CA PRO A 19 -4.47 31.27 15.01
C PRO A 19 -5.04 30.44 13.86
N ASN A 20 -5.26 31.08 12.70
CA ASN A 20 -5.83 30.42 11.52
C ASN A 20 -5.07 29.15 11.10
N TYR A 21 -3.74 29.10 11.26
CA TYR A 21 -2.96 27.90 10.92
C TYR A 21 -3.27 26.70 11.85
N ILE A 22 -3.59 26.93 13.13
CA ILE A 22 -3.99 25.87 14.07
C ILE A 22 -5.38 25.37 13.71
N ILE A 23 -6.31 26.29 13.40
CA ILE A 23 -7.67 25.94 12.96
C ILE A 23 -7.59 25.09 11.69
N ILE A 24 -6.81 25.51 10.69
CA ILE A 24 -6.60 24.75 9.46
C ILE A 24 -6.03 23.37 9.76
N LYS A 25 -5.03 23.26 10.65
CA LYS A 25 -4.43 21.97 11.03
C LYS A 25 -5.48 21.05 11.67
N ILE A 26 -6.27 21.54 12.62
CA ILE A 26 -7.34 20.76 13.27
C ILE A 26 -8.38 20.30 12.24
N LEU A 27 -8.85 21.21 11.38
CA LEU A 27 -9.82 20.87 10.34
C LEU A 27 -9.27 19.86 9.34
N ASN A 28 -7.99 19.95 8.99
CA ASN A 28 -7.31 18.99 8.12
C ASN A 28 -7.17 17.63 8.79
N GLU A 29 -6.83 17.56 10.09
CA GLU A 29 -6.81 16.30 10.84
C GLU A 29 -8.19 15.65 10.90
N ILE A 30 -9.26 16.42 11.17
CA ILE A 30 -10.65 15.92 11.14
C ILE A 30 -11.01 15.41 9.75
N THR A 31 -10.65 16.18 8.71
CA THR A 31 -10.90 15.78 7.32
C THR A 31 -10.14 14.50 7.02
N LEU A 32 -8.85 14.39 7.37
CA LEU A 32 -8.04 13.20 7.16
C LEU A 32 -8.59 11.99 7.93
N SER A 33 -8.92 12.11 9.22
CA SER A 33 -9.39 11.00 10.06
C SER A 33 -10.71 10.40 9.59
N HIS A 34 -11.58 11.19 8.93
CA HIS A 34 -12.85 10.71 8.38
C HIS A 34 -12.77 10.34 6.88
N VAL A 35 -11.65 10.65 6.21
CA VAL A 35 -11.42 10.43 4.78
C VAL A 35 -10.38 9.33 4.52
N THR A 36 -9.62 8.89 5.52
CA THR A 36 -8.68 7.76 5.40
C THR A 36 -9.40 6.41 5.40
N GLY A 37 -9.54 5.83 4.21
CA GLY A 37 -9.91 4.44 3.94
C GLY A 37 -9.74 4.17 2.45
N GLN A 38 -9.43 2.93 2.05
CA GLN A 38 -9.06 2.61 0.65
C GLN A 38 -10.19 2.79 -0.38
N ALA A 39 -11.43 3.08 0.03
CA ALA A 39 -12.52 3.47 -0.86
C ALA A 39 -13.23 4.73 -0.34
N PHE A 40 -12.96 5.87 -0.96
CA PHE A 40 -13.73 7.09 -0.72
C PHE A 40 -15.10 6.93 -1.38
N ASN A 41 -16.13 6.56 -0.60
CA ASN A 41 -17.48 6.37 -1.10
C ASN A 41 -18.29 7.69 -1.14
N SER A 42 -19.42 7.68 -1.85
CA SER A 42 -20.33 8.82 -2.02
C SER A 42 -20.74 9.47 -0.69
N ASN A 43 -20.98 8.65 0.33
CA ASN A 43 -21.39 9.11 1.65
C ASN A 43 -20.32 9.96 2.34
N ARG A 44 -19.03 9.64 2.17
CA ARG A 44 -17.93 10.44 2.71
C ARG A 44 -17.77 11.78 2.01
N LEU A 45 -17.92 11.82 0.68
CA LEU A 45 -17.88 13.08 -0.07
C LEU A 45 -19.06 13.98 0.30
N LYS A 46 -20.23 13.39 0.51
CA LYS A 46 -21.44 14.10 0.97
C LYS A 46 -21.26 14.65 2.38
N ALA A 47 -20.70 13.85 3.28
CA ALA A 47 -20.37 14.28 4.65
C ALA A 47 -19.36 15.43 4.63
N LEU A 48 -18.33 15.37 3.78
CA LEU A 48 -17.37 16.45 3.59
C LEU A 48 -18.06 17.73 3.07
N CYS A 49 -18.91 17.62 2.04
CA CYS A 49 -19.65 18.77 1.55
C CYS A 49 -20.50 19.41 2.64
N LEU A 50 -21.24 18.59 3.42
CA LEU A 50 -22.04 19.07 4.55
C LEU A 50 -21.18 19.73 5.62
N PHE A 51 -20.03 19.15 5.95
CA PHE A 51 -19.07 19.70 6.90
C PHE A 51 -18.58 21.07 6.45
N VAL A 52 -18.14 21.18 5.19
CA VAL A 52 -17.71 22.44 4.58
C VAL A 52 -18.84 23.48 4.59
N THR A 53 -20.07 23.09 4.26
CA THR A 53 -21.26 23.96 4.37
C THR A 53 -21.42 24.52 5.78
N ARG A 54 -21.21 23.69 6.82
CA ARG A 54 -21.32 24.16 8.21
C ARG A 54 -20.17 25.10 8.59
N ILE A 55 -18.96 24.85 8.12
CA ILE A 55 -17.79 25.71 8.37
C ILE A 55 -17.95 27.08 7.71
N LEU A 56 -18.50 27.12 6.50
CA LEU A 56 -18.77 28.37 5.77
C LEU A 56 -19.72 29.31 6.51
N LEU A 57 -20.55 28.80 7.41
CA LEU A 57 -21.51 29.58 8.20
C LEU A 57 -20.90 30.21 9.46
N VAL A 58 -19.65 29.88 9.82
CA VAL A 58 -19.03 30.40 11.05
C VAL A 58 -18.81 31.91 10.96
N CYS A 59 -18.03 32.38 9.98
CA CYS A 59 -17.87 33.81 9.69
C CYS A 59 -17.22 34.07 8.32
N LYS A 60 -17.20 35.34 7.89
CA LYS A 60 -16.55 35.74 6.61
C LYS A 60 -15.07 35.42 6.55
N GLU A 61 -14.35 35.51 7.68
CA GLU A 61 -12.92 35.19 7.73
C GLU A 61 -12.68 33.71 7.44
N TRP A 62 -13.47 32.83 8.05
CA TRP A 62 -13.39 31.39 7.81
C TRP A 62 -13.68 31.05 6.35
N LYS A 63 -14.72 31.65 5.78
CA LYS A 63 -15.09 31.48 4.37
C LYS A 63 -13.94 31.85 3.42
N ASN A 64 -13.23 32.95 3.68
CA ASN A 64 -12.25 33.47 2.73
C ASN A 64 -10.82 32.96 2.99
N ASN A 65 -10.46 32.66 4.24
CA ASN A 65 -9.07 32.39 4.64
C ASN A 65 -8.84 30.97 5.17
N ILE A 66 -9.87 30.29 5.67
CA ILE A 66 -9.73 28.95 6.27
C ILE A 66 -10.24 27.89 5.30
N VAL A 67 -11.49 28.01 4.83
CA VAL A 67 -12.14 27.02 3.95
C VAL A 67 -11.30 26.69 2.71
N PRO A 68 -10.77 27.67 1.95
CA PRO A 68 -9.96 27.36 0.76
C PRO A 68 -8.66 26.61 1.03
N ARG A 69 -8.21 26.57 2.30
CA ARG A 69 -6.99 25.91 2.76
C ARG A 69 -7.25 24.55 3.40
N ILE A 70 -8.51 24.09 3.43
CA ILE A 70 -8.86 22.73 3.84
C ILE A 70 -8.31 21.76 2.80
N TYR A 71 -7.51 20.81 3.28
CA TYR A 71 -6.94 19.75 2.47
C TYR A 71 -7.96 18.64 2.26
N VAL A 72 -8.17 18.29 0.99
CA VAL A 72 -8.99 17.14 0.60
C VAL A 72 -8.08 16.13 -0.07
N LYS A 73 -8.08 14.90 0.45
CA LYS A 73 -7.34 13.79 -0.16
C LYS A 73 -7.92 13.45 -1.53
N LYS A 74 -7.06 13.04 -2.47
CA LYS A 74 -7.44 12.54 -3.80
C LYS A 74 -8.55 11.48 -3.71
N PHE A 75 -9.56 11.60 -4.56
CA PHE A 75 -10.66 10.64 -4.68
C PHE A 75 -11.09 10.45 -6.14
N TYR A 76 -11.77 9.33 -6.42
CA TYR A 76 -12.19 8.96 -7.76
C TYR A 76 -13.67 9.27 -8.03
N LEU A 77 -13.99 9.69 -9.26
CA LEU A 77 -15.37 9.87 -9.71
C LEU A 77 -15.97 8.56 -10.19
N TYR A 78 -17.17 8.27 -9.68
CA TYR A 78 -17.93 7.05 -10.00
C TYR A 78 -19.37 7.35 -10.45
N SER A 79 -19.92 8.53 -10.10
CA SER A 79 -21.30 8.91 -10.39
C SER A 79 -21.44 10.40 -10.69
N VAL A 80 -22.56 10.79 -11.31
CA VAL A 80 -22.92 12.20 -11.52
C VAL A 80 -23.06 12.98 -10.21
N GLU A 81 -23.48 12.33 -9.12
CA GLU A 81 -23.58 12.99 -7.80
C GLU A 81 -22.21 13.47 -7.31
N HIS A 82 -21.13 12.71 -7.59
CA HIS A 82 -19.78 13.11 -7.22
C HIS A 82 -19.33 14.37 -7.97
N ILE A 83 -19.76 14.54 -9.22
CA ILE A 83 -19.44 15.72 -10.04
C ILE A 83 -20.00 16.99 -9.39
N GLU A 84 -21.26 16.98 -8.98
CA GLU A 84 -21.87 18.14 -8.32
C GLU A 84 -21.20 18.47 -7.00
N MET A 85 -20.79 17.46 -6.24
CA MET A 85 -20.05 17.65 -5.00
C MET A 85 -18.65 18.24 -5.24
N VAL A 86 -17.92 17.79 -6.26
CA VAL A 86 -16.65 18.41 -6.67
C VAL A 86 -16.84 19.86 -7.06
N ARG A 87 -17.86 20.16 -7.88
CA ARG A 87 -18.19 21.54 -8.28
C ARG A 87 -18.45 22.41 -7.06
N TYR A 88 -19.19 21.89 -6.09
CA TYR A 88 -19.44 22.59 -4.84
C TYR A 88 -18.14 22.91 -4.10
N LEU A 89 -17.25 21.94 -3.91
CA LEU A 89 -15.96 22.13 -3.23
C LEU A 89 -15.08 23.18 -3.93
N HIS A 90 -14.97 23.11 -5.26
CA HIS A 90 -14.21 24.10 -6.03
C HIS A 90 -14.83 25.50 -5.98
N ARG A 91 -16.18 25.61 -6.03
CA ARG A 91 -16.88 26.90 -5.88
C ARG A 91 -16.61 27.60 -4.55
N VAL A 92 -16.34 26.83 -3.49
CA VAL A 92 -16.02 27.37 -2.16
C VAL A 92 -14.50 27.54 -1.95
N GLY A 93 -13.70 27.34 -3.00
CA GLY A 93 -12.26 27.57 -3.01
C GLY A 93 -11.41 26.38 -2.56
N ILE A 94 -12.01 25.22 -2.29
CA ILE A 94 -11.27 24.01 -1.90
C ILE A 94 -10.71 23.34 -3.15
N LYS A 95 -9.38 23.19 -3.20
CA LYS A 95 -8.69 22.42 -4.23
C LYS A 95 -8.83 20.92 -3.92
N ALA A 96 -9.87 20.31 -4.46
CA ALA A 96 -10.06 18.87 -4.40
C ALA A 96 -9.38 18.20 -5.62
N PRO A 97 -8.29 17.44 -5.45
CA PRO A 97 -7.70 16.65 -6.52
C PRO A 97 -8.61 15.48 -6.86
N VAL A 98 -8.95 15.33 -8.13
CA VAL A 98 -9.93 14.35 -8.60
C VAL A 98 -9.28 13.36 -9.57
N GLY A 99 -9.44 12.07 -9.25
CA GLY A 99 -9.07 10.96 -10.11
C GLY A 99 -10.27 10.50 -10.96
N TRP A 100 -9.97 9.98 -12.15
CA TRP A 100 -10.97 9.37 -13.02
C TRP A 100 -10.62 7.91 -13.31
N HIS A 101 -11.56 7.00 -13.07
CA HIS A 101 -11.41 5.59 -13.43
C HIS A 101 -12.26 5.30 -14.67
N GLN A 102 -11.64 5.09 -15.83
CA GLN A 102 -12.37 5.00 -17.09
C GLN A 102 -13.37 3.83 -17.11
N ASP A 103 -13.05 2.71 -16.47
CA ASP A 103 -13.90 1.50 -16.50
C ASP A 103 -14.96 1.42 -15.41
N ALA A 104 -14.88 2.24 -14.36
CA ALA A 104 -15.81 2.17 -13.22
C ALA A 104 -17.04 3.07 -13.38
N VAL A 105 -17.14 3.79 -14.49
CA VAL A 105 -18.15 4.81 -14.73
C VAL A 105 -19.07 4.38 -15.88
N ASP A 106 -20.38 4.47 -15.67
CA ASP A 106 -21.36 4.16 -16.71
C ASP A 106 -21.26 5.12 -17.92
N LYS A 107 -21.84 4.70 -19.06
CA LYS A 107 -21.72 5.41 -20.34
C LYS A 107 -22.32 6.83 -20.32
N ASN A 108 -23.38 7.06 -19.55
CA ASN A 108 -24.04 8.36 -19.46
C ASN A 108 -23.18 9.32 -18.62
N THR A 109 -22.67 8.82 -17.49
CA THR A 109 -21.78 9.56 -16.60
C THR A 109 -20.48 9.95 -17.31
N LYS A 110 -19.94 9.10 -18.20
CA LYS A 110 -18.78 9.42 -19.07
C LYS A 110 -18.98 10.67 -19.92
N GLN A 111 -20.15 10.83 -20.56
CA GLN A 111 -20.41 11.99 -21.44
C GLN A 111 -20.48 13.31 -20.66
N TYR A 112 -21.06 13.28 -19.45
CA TYR A 112 -21.14 14.47 -18.58
C TYR A 112 -19.78 14.83 -17.96
N LEU A 113 -18.96 13.83 -17.60
CA LEU A 113 -17.63 14.05 -17.02
C LEU A 113 -16.67 14.76 -17.98
N VAL A 114 -16.58 14.28 -19.23
CA VAL A 114 -15.64 14.83 -20.21
C VAL A 114 -15.94 16.29 -20.53
N LYS A 115 -17.21 16.69 -20.50
CA LYS A 115 -17.61 18.06 -20.83
C LYS A 115 -17.32 19.06 -19.71
N ASP A 116 -17.64 18.71 -18.47
CA ASP A 116 -17.75 19.71 -17.40
C ASP A 116 -16.81 19.53 -16.19
N THR A 117 -16.16 18.37 -16.02
CA THR A 117 -15.24 18.13 -14.90
C THR A 117 -13.79 17.92 -15.29
N LYS A 118 -13.48 17.91 -16.59
CA LYS A 118 -12.12 17.75 -17.11
C LYS A 118 -11.08 18.69 -16.49
N HIS A 119 -11.46 19.93 -16.17
CA HIS A 119 -10.55 20.94 -15.58
C HIS A 119 -10.18 20.67 -14.11
N TYR A 120 -10.89 19.74 -13.45
CA TYR A 120 -10.63 19.35 -12.06
C TYR A 120 -9.91 18.00 -11.97
N ILE A 121 -9.80 17.27 -13.09
CA ILE A 121 -9.18 15.96 -13.15
C ILE A 121 -7.66 16.14 -13.12
N THR A 122 -7.07 15.63 -12.05
CA THR A 122 -5.62 15.66 -11.82
C THR A 122 -4.97 14.30 -12.07
N ASP A 123 -5.78 13.25 -12.18
CA ASP A 123 -5.36 11.86 -12.30
C ASP A 123 -6.32 11.04 -13.15
N ILE A 124 -5.77 10.13 -13.96
CA ILE A 124 -6.58 9.20 -14.74
C ILE A 124 -6.02 7.79 -14.56
N LYS A 125 -6.90 6.84 -14.27
CA LYS A 125 -6.61 5.43 -14.19
C LYS A 125 -7.32 4.65 -15.30
N LEU A 126 -6.52 3.99 -16.12
CA LEU A 126 -6.95 3.11 -17.20
C LEU A 126 -6.70 1.66 -16.77
N VAL A 127 -7.72 0.82 -16.78
CA VAL A 127 -7.62 -0.60 -16.39
C VAL A 127 -7.97 -1.48 -17.58
N ASP A 128 -7.31 -2.63 -17.68
CA ASP A 128 -7.49 -3.61 -18.76
C ASP A 128 -7.42 -2.98 -20.15
N VAL A 129 -6.40 -2.14 -20.35
CA VAL A 129 -6.15 -1.55 -21.66
C VAL A 129 -5.67 -2.63 -22.61
N ASN A 130 -6.53 -2.98 -23.56
CA ASN A 130 -6.27 -3.99 -24.60
C ASN A 130 -6.06 -3.36 -26.00
N ASN A 131 -6.12 -2.03 -26.13
CA ASN A 131 -5.91 -1.31 -27.39
C ASN A 131 -5.33 0.10 -27.10
N SER A 132 -4.32 0.51 -27.87
CA SER A 132 -3.66 1.82 -27.78
C SER A 132 -4.61 2.98 -28.08
N GLU A 133 -5.63 2.81 -28.93
CA GLU A 133 -6.66 3.84 -29.20
C GLU A 133 -7.43 4.29 -27.96
N ARG A 134 -7.51 3.46 -26.91
CA ARG A 134 -8.14 3.87 -25.65
C ARG A 134 -7.29 4.89 -24.92
N ILE A 135 -5.97 4.75 -25.00
CA ILE A 135 -5.00 5.67 -24.39
C ILE A 135 -4.96 6.96 -25.21
N ASP A 136 -4.90 6.87 -26.54
CA ASP A 136 -4.93 8.02 -27.45
C ASP A 136 -6.18 8.89 -27.21
N ARG A 137 -7.37 8.27 -27.10
CA ARG A 137 -8.59 9.01 -26.74
C ARG A 137 -8.54 9.68 -25.37
N VAL A 138 -7.80 9.14 -24.41
CA VAL A 138 -7.66 9.75 -23.08
C VAL A 138 -6.69 10.92 -23.14
N ILE A 139 -5.60 10.78 -23.92
CA ILE A 139 -4.70 11.88 -24.25
C ILE A 139 -5.49 13.04 -24.84
N ASP A 140 -6.21 12.79 -25.94
CA ASP A 140 -6.91 13.85 -26.68
C ASP A 140 -7.95 14.57 -25.83
N ASN A 141 -8.59 13.87 -24.90
CA ASN A 141 -9.64 14.44 -24.06
C ASN A 141 -9.10 15.20 -22.83
N PHE A 142 -7.86 14.95 -22.39
CA PHE A 142 -7.39 15.42 -21.07
C PHE A 142 -5.99 16.05 -21.04
N ILE A 143 -5.10 15.80 -22.00
CA ILE A 143 -3.69 16.25 -21.94
C ILE A 143 -3.49 17.72 -22.32
N ASP A 144 -4.39 18.33 -23.09
CA ASP A 144 -4.30 19.76 -23.45
C ASP A 144 -4.53 20.74 -22.26
N ARG A 145 -4.47 20.29 -21.00
CA ARG A 145 -4.91 21.07 -19.84
C ARG A 145 -3.95 20.93 -18.65
N ASP A 146 -3.53 22.08 -18.12
CA ASP A 146 -2.62 22.26 -16.97
C ASP A 146 -2.97 21.48 -15.68
N SER A 147 -4.16 20.88 -15.60
CA SER A 147 -4.64 20.19 -14.40
C SER A 147 -4.16 18.75 -14.28
N LEU A 148 -3.92 18.05 -15.40
CA LEU A 148 -3.57 16.63 -15.36
C LEU A 148 -2.11 16.44 -14.93
N SER A 149 -1.92 15.84 -13.76
CA SER A 149 -0.60 15.64 -13.16
C SER A 149 -0.13 14.18 -13.16
N GLU A 150 -1.06 13.23 -13.19
CA GLU A 150 -0.77 11.80 -13.06
C GLU A 150 -1.61 10.95 -14.04
N LEU A 151 -0.99 9.93 -14.63
CA LEU A 151 -1.64 8.94 -15.48
C LEU A 151 -1.20 7.52 -15.08
N ASP A 152 -2.16 6.76 -14.57
CA ASP A 152 -2.01 5.36 -14.19
C ASP A 152 -2.53 4.46 -15.32
N ILE A 153 -1.62 3.71 -15.96
CA ILE A 153 -1.95 2.78 -17.04
C ILE A 153 -1.78 1.36 -16.55
N HIS A 154 -2.86 0.58 -16.51
CA HIS A 154 -2.83 -0.86 -16.28
C HIS A 154 -3.23 -1.60 -17.57
N CYS A 155 -2.27 -2.33 -18.13
CA CYS A 155 -2.48 -3.12 -19.33
C CYS A 155 -2.10 -4.59 -19.10
N THR A 156 -2.60 -5.44 -19.99
CA THR A 156 -2.29 -6.88 -20.03
C THR A 156 -1.16 -7.21 -21.01
N ASN A 157 -0.88 -6.29 -21.93
CA ASN A 157 0.15 -6.44 -22.96
C ASN A 157 1.11 -5.24 -22.93
N ILE A 158 2.40 -5.53 -22.76
CA ILE A 158 3.45 -4.51 -22.76
C ILE A 158 3.64 -3.84 -24.12
N GLN A 159 3.34 -4.54 -25.23
CA GLN A 159 3.45 -3.98 -26.57
C GLN A 159 2.54 -2.77 -26.74
N LEU A 160 1.37 -2.76 -26.09
CA LEU A 160 0.47 -1.60 -26.10
C LEU A 160 1.10 -0.37 -25.45
N LEU A 161 1.85 -0.55 -24.36
CA LEU A 161 2.64 0.54 -23.80
C LEU A 161 3.73 0.96 -24.77
N GLN A 162 4.45 0.00 -25.37
CA GLN A 162 5.51 0.32 -26.33
C GLN A 162 4.99 1.10 -27.54
N GLU A 163 3.88 0.69 -28.14
CA GLU A 163 3.23 1.38 -29.26
C GLU A 163 2.79 2.79 -28.87
N PHE A 164 2.09 2.92 -27.75
CA PHE A 164 1.65 4.21 -27.21
C PHE A 164 2.85 5.17 -27.00
N PHE A 165 3.94 4.64 -26.47
CA PHE A 165 5.14 5.43 -26.18
C PHE A 165 6.02 5.70 -27.39
N GLN A 166 5.99 4.82 -28.41
CA GLN A 166 6.62 5.08 -29.70
C GLN A 166 5.88 6.19 -30.46
N LYS A 167 4.54 6.18 -30.44
CA LYS A 167 3.71 7.24 -31.05
C LYS A 167 3.89 8.59 -30.36
N SER A 168 4.03 8.61 -29.04
CA SER A 168 4.24 9.83 -28.25
C SER A 168 5.71 10.28 -28.17
N SER A 169 6.62 9.59 -28.88
CA SER A 169 8.00 10.07 -29.02
C SER A 169 8.02 11.35 -29.87
N PRO A 170 8.72 12.41 -29.43
CA PRO A 170 8.86 13.66 -30.19
C PRO A 170 9.30 13.45 -31.63
N LEU A 171 10.16 12.45 -31.88
CA LEU A 171 10.71 12.15 -33.20
C LEU A 171 9.68 11.53 -34.13
N THR A 172 8.89 10.56 -33.66
CA THR A 172 7.85 9.92 -34.49
C THR A 172 6.74 10.92 -34.81
N SER A 173 6.27 11.67 -33.81
CA SER A 173 5.23 12.69 -34.02
C SER A 173 5.70 13.81 -34.97
N LEU A 174 6.97 14.24 -34.91
CA LEU A 174 7.52 15.22 -35.85
C LEU A 174 7.68 14.65 -37.26
N THR A 175 8.08 13.39 -37.40
CA THR A 175 8.30 12.76 -38.71
C THR A 175 6.96 12.53 -39.41
N ASP A 176 5.96 12.00 -38.71
CA ASP A 176 4.60 11.82 -39.24
C ASP A 176 3.97 13.17 -39.61
N LEU A 177 4.20 14.21 -38.79
CA LEU A 177 3.73 15.56 -39.09
C LEU A 177 4.44 16.12 -40.33
N LEU A 178 5.77 16.01 -40.44
CA LEU A 178 6.52 16.47 -41.61
C LEU A 178 6.04 15.81 -42.90
N VAL A 179 5.80 14.49 -42.88
CA VAL A 179 5.21 13.76 -44.02
C VAL A 179 3.81 14.27 -44.36
N THR A 180 2.99 14.61 -43.35
CA THR A 180 1.64 15.15 -43.56
C THR A 180 1.67 16.61 -44.04
N LEU A 181 2.72 17.35 -43.72
CA LEU A 181 2.94 18.75 -44.09
C LEU A 181 3.58 18.91 -45.48
N GLU A 182 4.27 17.87 -45.98
CA GLU A 182 4.81 17.77 -47.35
C GLU A 182 3.74 17.47 -48.41
N ASP A 183 2.52 17.10 -47.99
CA ASP A 183 1.37 16.89 -48.87
C ASP A 183 0.80 18.25 -49.34
N GLU A 184 1.38 18.81 -50.42
CA GLU A 184 1.07 20.15 -50.94
C GLU A 184 -0.41 20.33 -51.33
N ASP A 185 -1.10 19.25 -51.69
CA ASP A 185 -2.53 19.26 -52.06
C ASP A 185 -3.46 19.55 -50.87
N LYS A 186 -3.00 19.33 -49.63
CA LYS A 186 -3.82 19.49 -48.42
C LYS A 186 -3.89 20.91 -47.87
N TYR A 187 -2.89 21.75 -48.15
CA TYR A 187 -2.77 23.09 -47.55
C TYR A 187 -2.26 24.14 -48.55
N PRO A 188 -3.05 24.51 -49.58
CA PRO A 188 -2.63 25.50 -50.57
C PRO A 188 -2.69 26.94 -50.02
N GLY A 189 -1.69 27.76 -50.36
CA GLY A 189 -1.67 29.21 -50.09
C GLY A 189 -1.18 29.60 -48.68
N ALA A 190 -1.20 30.91 -48.39
CA ALA A 190 -0.66 31.49 -47.15
C ALA A 190 -1.45 31.07 -45.89
N ASP A 191 -2.75 30.77 -46.02
CA ASP A 191 -3.56 30.22 -44.93
C ASP A 191 -3.13 28.78 -44.58
N GLY A 192 -2.70 28.02 -45.59
CA GLY A 192 -2.13 26.69 -45.42
C GLY A 192 -0.87 26.72 -44.55
N GLU A 193 0.07 27.63 -44.80
CA GLU A 193 1.28 27.76 -43.98
C GLU A 193 1.00 28.14 -42.52
N LEU A 194 -0.01 28.98 -42.27
CA LEU A 194 -0.42 29.33 -40.90
C LEU A 194 -1.01 28.10 -40.18
N GLU A 195 -1.79 27.28 -40.88
CA GLU A 195 -2.32 26.01 -40.39
C GLU A 195 -1.18 25.03 -40.05
N LYS A 196 -0.15 24.94 -40.91
CA LYS A 196 1.06 24.12 -40.68
C LYS A 196 1.80 24.54 -39.40
N ILE A 197 1.99 25.84 -39.21
CA ILE A 197 2.63 26.41 -38.01
C ILE A 197 1.80 26.12 -36.75
N ASN A 198 0.47 26.28 -36.82
CA ASN A 198 -0.42 25.99 -35.70
C ASN A 198 -0.39 24.50 -35.29
N GLN A 199 -0.33 23.57 -36.26
CA GLN A 199 -0.18 22.15 -35.97
C GLN A 199 1.18 21.82 -35.34
N LEU A 200 2.26 22.45 -35.81
CA LEU A 200 3.59 22.31 -35.18
C LEU A 200 3.58 22.78 -33.72
N PHE A 201 2.97 23.94 -33.44
CA PHE A 201 2.82 24.44 -32.07
C PHE A 201 1.96 23.51 -31.19
N LEU A 202 0.89 22.95 -31.73
CA LEU A 202 0.02 22.00 -31.02
C LEU A 202 0.81 20.75 -30.60
N VAL A 203 1.52 20.12 -31.54
CA VAL A 203 2.35 18.93 -31.26
C VAL A 203 3.44 19.27 -30.24
N GLN A 204 4.12 20.41 -30.40
CA GLN A 204 5.15 20.83 -29.46
C GLN A 204 4.60 21.05 -28.04
N ASN A 205 3.41 21.62 -27.91
CA ASN A 205 2.74 21.81 -26.62
C ASN A 205 2.33 20.48 -25.99
N GLN A 206 1.73 19.56 -26.76
CA GLN A 206 1.37 18.22 -26.27
C GLN A 206 2.60 17.43 -25.79
N LEU A 207 3.71 17.51 -26.51
CA LEU A 207 4.98 16.89 -26.11
C LEU A 207 5.56 17.51 -24.83
N ASN A 208 5.39 18.81 -24.62
CA ASN A 208 5.84 19.48 -23.40
C ASN A 208 4.96 19.11 -22.19
N GLU A 209 3.65 18.96 -22.38
CA GLU A 209 2.74 18.50 -21.33
C GLU A 209 2.97 17.03 -20.97
N LEU A 210 3.21 16.17 -21.96
CA LEU A 210 3.60 14.77 -21.73
C LEU A 210 4.91 14.62 -20.93
N LYS A 211 5.83 15.58 -21.05
CA LYS A 211 7.06 15.62 -20.23
C LYS A 211 6.81 16.05 -18.78
N ARG A 212 5.74 16.81 -18.52
CA ARG A 212 5.35 17.26 -17.16
C ARG A 212 4.53 16.20 -16.42
N LEU A 213 3.82 15.35 -17.16
CA LEU A 213 2.97 14.30 -16.63
C LEU A 213 3.77 13.26 -15.84
N LYS A 214 3.28 12.85 -14.67
CA LYS A 214 3.77 11.66 -13.97
C LYS A 214 3.04 10.43 -14.52
N ILE A 215 3.78 9.50 -15.13
CA ILE A 215 3.20 8.26 -15.66
C ILE A 215 3.60 7.10 -14.76
N ASN A 216 2.60 6.32 -14.35
CA ASN A 216 2.79 5.05 -13.65
C ASN A 216 2.21 3.94 -14.53
N ALA A 217 3.01 2.92 -14.82
CA ALA A 217 2.61 1.82 -15.67
C ALA A 217 2.62 0.50 -14.91
N LYS A 218 1.55 -0.28 -15.04
CA LYS A 218 1.42 -1.64 -14.53
C LYS A 218 1.08 -2.58 -15.67
N VAL A 219 1.92 -3.59 -15.86
CA VAL A 219 1.72 -4.63 -16.86
C VAL A 219 1.43 -5.93 -16.13
N THR A 220 0.30 -6.56 -16.41
CA THR A 220 -0.01 -7.89 -15.87
C THR A 220 -0.11 -8.91 -17.00
N GLY A 221 0.84 -9.85 -17.05
CA GLY A 221 0.77 -10.96 -18.00
C GLY A 221 -0.45 -11.85 -17.75
N VAL A 222 -1.09 -12.25 -18.84
CA VAL A 222 -2.19 -13.23 -18.87
C VAL A 222 -1.62 -14.57 -19.39
N ASP A 223 -2.23 -15.70 -19.00
CA ASP A 223 -1.83 -17.04 -19.42
C ASP A 223 -1.59 -17.11 -20.94
N GLY A 224 -0.36 -17.43 -21.34
CA GLY A 224 0.13 -17.23 -22.72
C GLY A 224 1.40 -16.36 -22.82
N ASN A 225 1.80 -15.69 -21.73
CA ASN A 225 3.10 -15.06 -21.48
C ASN A 225 3.67 -14.20 -22.63
N PRO A 226 3.36 -12.89 -22.72
CA PRO A 226 4.13 -12.00 -23.59
C PRO A 226 5.61 -12.02 -23.15
N TYR A 227 6.49 -12.51 -24.03
CA TYR A 227 7.94 -12.47 -23.82
C TYR A 227 8.46 -11.09 -24.19
N VAL A 228 9.19 -10.48 -23.26
CA VAL A 228 9.69 -9.12 -23.43
C VAL A 228 11.20 -9.16 -23.59
N GLU A 229 11.65 -9.24 -24.85
CA GLU A 229 13.07 -9.23 -25.19
C GLU A 229 13.68 -7.83 -25.17
N SER A 230 12.89 -6.82 -25.54
CA SER A 230 13.37 -5.43 -25.62
C SER A 230 12.26 -4.46 -25.27
N ILE A 231 12.61 -3.45 -24.47
CA ILE A 231 11.74 -2.33 -24.13
C ILE A 231 12.47 -1.00 -24.33
N SER A 232 13.29 -0.93 -25.38
CA SER A 232 14.09 0.26 -25.71
C SER A 232 13.24 1.52 -25.88
N SER A 233 11.99 1.39 -26.32
CA SER A 233 11.05 2.49 -26.47
C SER A 233 10.68 3.17 -25.15
N LEU A 234 10.75 2.49 -24.00
CA LEU A 234 10.47 3.14 -22.71
C LEU A 234 11.62 4.07 -22.26
N PHE A 235 12.83 3.95 -22.79
CA PHE A 235 13.98 4.76 -22.33
C PHE A 235 13.84 6.24 -22.69
N GLN A 236 13.04 6.54 -23.71
CA GLN A 236 12.78 7.92 -24.12
C GLN A 236 11.80 8.65 -23.18
N LEU A 237 11.18 7.92 -22.25
CA LEU A 237 10.13 8.43 -21.38
C LEU A 237 10.70 9.10 -20.13
N ARG A 238 10.84 10.41 -20.20
CA ARG A 238 11.17 11.25 -19.04
C ARG A 238 10.02 11.41 -18.05
N SER A 239 8.82 10.94 -18.37
CA SER A 239 7.63 11.02 -17.52
C SER A 239 7.31 9.73 -16.77
N LEU A 240 7.91 8.60 -17.14
CA LEU A 240 7.68 7.32 -16.48
C LEU A 240 8.38 7.30 -15.11
N THR A 241 7.59 7.30 -14.03
CA THR A 241 8.11 7.35 -12.66
C THR A 241 7.95 6.05 -11.87
N SER A 242 6.97 5.22 -12.25
CA SER A 242 6.75 3.90 -11.65
C SER A 242 6.43 2.87 -12.73
N LEU A 243 7.09 1.71 -12.66
CA LEU A 243 6.86 0.58 -13.57
C LEU A 243 6.73 -0.70 -12.76
N SER A 244 5.62 -1.43 -12.98
CA SER A 244 5.35 -2.73 -12.37
C SER A 244 5.10 -3.78 -13.43
N LEU A 245 5.98 -4.77 -13.52
CA LEU A 245 5.85 -5.94 -14.40
C LEU A 245 5.41 -7.13 -13.55
N LEU A 246 4.16 -7.58 -13.71
CA LEU A 246 3.58 -8.68 -12.95
C LEU A 246 3.31 -9.87 -13.84
N ARG A 247 3.88 -11.04 -13.53
CA ARG A 247 3.68 -12.28 -14.29
C ARG A 247 4.08 -12.13 -15.77
N VAL A 248 5.10 -11.35 -16.03
CA VAL A 248 5.63 -11.10 -17.39
C VAL A 248 6.90 -11.94 -17.58
N LYS A 249 7.08 -12.57 -18.75
CA LYS A 249 8.36 -13.18 -19.08
C LYS A 249 9.36 -12.09 -19.50
N CYS A 250 10.46 -11.97 -18.79
CA CYS A 250 11.44 -10.91 -19.01
C CYS A 250 12.86 -11.48 -18.89
N SER A 251 13.74 -11.09 -19.82
CA SER A 251 15.15 -11.49 -19.78
C SER A 251 15.96 -10.56 -18.87
N VAL A 252 17.07 -11.04 -18.30
CA VAL A 252 18.00 -10.21 -17.52
C VAL A 252 18.50 -8.98 -18.31
N PRO A 253 18.92 -9.11 -19.60
CA PRO A 253 19.30 -7.94 -20.41
C PRO A 253 18.20 -6.88 -20.51
N CYS A 254 16.93 -7.30 -20.57
CA CYS A 254 15.79 -6.40 -20.61
C CYS A 254 15.68 -5.60 -19.30
N LEU A 255 15.74 -6.25 -18.14
CA LEU A 255 15.72 -5.57 -16.83
C LEU A 255 16.86 -4.56 -16.69
N ARG A 256 18.08 -4.97 -17.07
CA ARG A 256 19.26 -4.08 -17.05
C ARG A 256 19.04 -2.85 -17.90
N SER A 257 18.44 -3.02 -19.08
CA SER A 257 18.18 -1.93 -20.00
C SER A 257 17.11 -0.97 -19.45
N ILE A 258 16.08 -1.45 -18.76
CA ILE A 258 15.10 -0.60 -18.05
C ILE A 258 15.79 0.23 -16.96
N ILE A 259 16.60 -0.41 -16.11
CA ILE A 259 17.30 0.26 -15.00
C ILE A 259 18.24 1.34 -15.53
N ARG A 260 18.95 1.08 -16.64
CA ARG A 260 19.85 2.06 -17.27
C ARG A 260 19.11 3.16 -18.01
N GLY A 261 18.08 2.80 -18.76
CA GLY A 261 17.49 3.67 -19.78
C GLY A 261 16.40 4.61 -19.27
N CYS A 262 15.68 4.24 -18.21
CA CYS A 262 14.55 5.04 -17.71
C CYS A 262 15.00 6.09 -16.68
N ALA A 263 15.45 7.25 -17.14
CA ALA A 263 16.05 8.30 -16.30
C ALA A 263 15.12 8.86 -15.20
N SER A 264 13.80 8.80 -15.37
CA SER A 264 12.84 9.34 -14.40
C SER A 264 12.21 8.28 -13.49
N LEU A 265 12.57 7.01 -13.69
CA LEU A 265 11.99 5.90 -12.94
C LEU A 265 12.48 5.96 -11.48
N ARG A 266 11.53 6.06 -10.55
CA ARG A 266 11.76 6.10 -9.09
C ARG A 266 11.40 4.78 -8.43
N GLU A 267 10.38 4.11 -8.94
CA GLU A 267 9.87 2.85 -8.41
C GLU A 267 9.86 1.79 -9.51
N PHE A 268 10.49 0.65 -9.24
CA PHE A 268 10.50 -0.46 -10.16
C PHE A 268 10.14 -1.77 -9.47
N GLN A 269 9.17 -2.48 -10.04
CA GLN A 269 8.76 -3.78 -9.55
C GLN A 269 8.76 -4.78 -10.71
N ALA A 270 9.45 -5.90 -10.55
CA ALA A 270 9.48 -6.97 -11.54
C ALA A 270 9.25 -8.32 -10.87
N PHE A 271 8.04 -8.84 -11.06
CA PHE A 271 7.62 -10.19 -10.70
C PHE A 271 7.61 -10.99 -11.99
N CYS A 272 8.81 -11.35 -12.43
CA CYS A 272 9.06 -11.85 -13.77
C CYS A 272 9.46 -13.32 -13.76
N ARG A 273 9.00 -14.03 -14.80
CA ARG A 273 9.57 -15.33 -15.14
C ARG A 273 10.77 -15.08 -16.04
N PHE A 274 11.94 -15.51 -15.60
CA PHE A 274 13.13 -15.45 -16.44
C PHE A 274 13.10 -16.59 -17.44
N SER A 275 13.51 -16.34 -18.68
CA SER A 275 13.64 -17.40 -19.68
C SER A 275 14.76 -18.35 -19.26
N SER A 276 14.46 -19.65 -19.26
CA SER A 276 15.34 -20.76 -18.85
C SER A 276 16.58 -20.97 -19.75
N GLU A 277 16.88 -20.00 -20.61
CA GLU A 277 17.93 -20.10 -21.63
C GLU A 277 19.33 -20.04 -21.02
N THR A 278 19.48 -19.55 -19.78
CA THR A 278 20.76 -19.47 -19.09
C THR A 278 20.75 -20.32 -17.82
N LYS A 279 21.58 -21.36 -17.80
CA LYS A 279 21.83 -22.21 -16.60
C LYS A 279 22.68 -21.51 -15.52
N ASP A 280 23.04 -20.25 -15.70
CA ASP A 280 23.84 -19.50 -14.74
C ASP A 280 22.94 -19.00 -13.60
N SER A 281 23.08 -19.60 -12.43
CA SER A 281 22.35 -19.20 -11.22
C SER A 281 22.65 -17.77 -10.81
N PHE A 282 23.81 -17.21 -11.18
CA PHE A 282 24.28 -15.87 -10.82
C PHE A 282 23.98 -14.78 -11.85
N ILE A 283 23.24 -15.10 -12.91
CA ILE A 283 22.93 -14.12 -13.95
C ILE A 283 22.23 -12.85 -13.40
N PHE A 284 21.52 -12.99 -12.28
CA PHE A 284 20.85 -11.88 -11.62
C PHE A 284 21.81 -10.86 -10.98
N ASN A 285 23.08 -11.21 -10.72
CA ASN A 285 24.11 -10.27 -10.27
C ASN A 285 24.22 -9.07 -11.22
N GLN A 286 24.08 -9.30 -12.53
CA GLN A 286 24.16 -8.24 -13.53
C GLN A 286 23.05 -7.20 -13.35
N VAL A 287 21.88 -7.58 -12.83
CA VAL A 287 20.78 -6.65 -12.52
C VAL A 287 21.15 -5.78 -11.33
N LEU A 288 21.73 -6.37 -10.28
CA LEU A 288 22.17 -5.63 -9.09
C LEU A 288 23.33 -4.69 -9.40
N GLU A 289 24.26 -5.09 -10.25
CA GLU A 289 25.36 -4.24 -10.73
C GLU A 289 24.85 -2.98 -11.44
N GLU A 290 23.73 -3.05 -12.18
CA GLU A 290 23.13 -1.83 -12.75
C GLU A 290 22.53 -0.92 -11.68
N LEU A 291 22.02 -1.50 -10.59
CA LEU A 291 21.47 -0.71 -9.50
C LEU A 291 22.57 0.01 -8.74
N VAL A 292 23.78 -0.54 -8.62
CA VAL A 292 24.93 0.10 -7.92
C VAL A 292 25.08 1.56 -8.36
N TYR A 293 25.06 1.80 -9.67
CA TYR A 293 25.29 3.11 -10.27
C TYR A 293 24.01 3.88 -10.61
N ASN A 294 22.84 3.28 -10.42
CA ASN A 294 21.58 3.96 -10.68
C ASN A 294 21.32 5.01 -9.59
N ARG A 295 21.20 6.28 -10.00
CA ARG A 295 20.94 7.41 -9.08
C ARG A 295 19.48 7.89 -9.10
N ASN A 296 18.59 7.12 -9.71
CA ASN A 296 17.21 7.52 -9.93
C ASN A 296 16.21 6.72 -9.10
N LEU A 297 16.41 5.41 -9.01
CA LEU A 297 15.55 4.49 -8.30
C LEU A 297 15.68 4.68 -6.79
N THR A 298 14.53 4.73 -6.14
CA THR A 298 14.36 4.83 -4.69
C THR A 298 13.74 3.58 -4.10
N SER A 299 12.93 2.86 -4.89
CA SER A 299 12.31 1.60 -4.48
C SER A 299 12.38 0.56 -5.58
N VAL A 300 12.94 -0.60 -5.24
CA VAL A 300 13.06 -1.74 -6.15
C VAL A 300 12.56 -3.02 -5.49
N THR A 301 11.68 -3.74 -6.20
CA THR A 301 11.19 -5.06 -5.79
C THR A 301 11.37 -6.06 -6.93
N PHE A 302 12.04 -7.16 -6.65
CA PHE A 302 12.13 -8.30 -7.57
C PHE A 302 11.52 -9.54 -6.97
N SER A 303 10.83 -10.32 -7.80
CA SER A 303 10.34 -11.65 -7.45
C SER A 303 10.55 -12.58 -8.62
N THR A 304 11.19 -13.71 -8.37
CA THR A 304 11.42 -14.76 -9.37
C THR A 304 10.32 -15.83 -9.35
N SER A 305 9.34 -15.73 -8.43
CA SER A 305 8.25 -16.72 -8.33
C SER A 305 7.43 -16.80 -9.60
N ASP A 306 7.23 -18.03 -10.03
CA ASP A 306 5.97 -18.40 -10.61
C ASP A 306 5.14 -19.15 -9.55
N TYR A 307 3.85 -18.83 -9.39
CA TYR A 307 2.96 -19.56 -8.48
C TYR A 307 2.87 -21.08 -8.80
N TYR A 308 3.44 -21.51 -9.94
CA TYR A 308 3.33 -22.86 -10.50
C TYR A 308 4.66 -23.52 -10.91
N SER A 309 5.82 -22.83 -10.86
CA SER A 309 7.10 -23.43 -11.28
C SER A 309 7.97 -23.76 -10.07
N THR A 310 8.25 -25.04 -9.88
CA THR A 310 8.85 -25.58 -8.66
C THR A 310 10.39 -25.63 -8.64
N TYR A 311 11.13 -25.16 -9.67
CA TYR A 311 12.54 -25.59 -9.80
C TYR A 311 13.59 -24.64 -10.41
N GLU A 312 13.33 -23.36 -10.68
CA GLU A 312 14.40 -22.45 -11.12
C GLU A 312 14.77 -21.45 -10.03
N TYR A 313 15.94 -21.64 -9.42
CA TYR A 313 16.46 -20.80 -8.35
C TYR A 313 17.53 -19.86 -8.90
N TYR A 314 17.32 -18.56 -8.69
CA TYR A 314 18.34 -17.55 -8.92
C TYR A 314 19.08 -17.28 -7.63
N SER A 315 20.39 -17.20 -7.71
CA SER A 315 21.29 -16.87 -6.61
C SER A 315 21.99 -15.57 -6.92
N ILE A 316 22.23 -14.74 -5.91
CA ILE A 316 23.09 -13.56 -6.02
C ILE A 316 24.32 -13.70 -5.13
N SER A 317 25.43 -13.10 -5.52
CA SER A 317 26.61 -13.08 -4.68
C SER A 317 26.43 -12.08 -3.54
N MET A 318 26.76 -12.48 -2.31
CA MET A 318 26.84 -11.58 -1.16
C MET A 318 27.74 -10.36 -1.43
N LYS A 319 28.84 -10.53 -2.20
CA LYS A 319 29.76 -9.42 -2.55
C LYS A 319 29.06 -8.34 -3.37
N VAL A 320 28.30 -8.74 -4.39
CA VAL A 320 27.56 -7.80 -5.26
C VAL A 320 26.48 -7.07 -4.47
N LEU A 321 25.80 -7.77 -3.56
CA LEU A 321 24.81 -7.16 -2.70
C LEU A 321 25.42 -6.13 -1.75
N ILE A 322 26.53 -6.44 -1.10
CA ILE A 322 27.23 -5.49 -0.22
C ILE A 322 27.73 -4.27 -0.99
N HIS A 323 28.28 -4.49 -2.19
CA HIS A 323 28.69 -3.40 -3.08
C HIS A 323 27.52 -2.49 -3.44
N LEU A 324 26.35 -3.05 -3.79
CA LEU A 324 25.13 -2.27 -4.01
C LEU A 324 24.73 -1.46 -2.78
N LEU A 325 24.73 -2.08 -1.60
CA LEU A 325 24.37 -1.39 -0.36
C LEU A 325 25.36 -0.26 -0.05
N ASN A 326 26.66 -0.45 -0.28
CA ASN A 326 27.66 0.60 0.00
C ASN A 326 27.63 1.75 -1.00
N GLU A 327 27.50 1.47 -2.31
CA GLU A 327 27.67 2.50 -3.33
C GLU A 327 26.37 3.22 -3.71
N ASN A 328 25.21 2.57 -3.51
CA ASN A 328 23.92 3.18 -3.85
C ASN A 328 23.32 3.92 -2.65
N HIS A 329 23.29 5.25 -2.75
CA HIS A 329 22.72 6.16 -1.76
C HIS A 329 21.37 6.78 -2.18
N THR A 330 20.72 6.30 -3.23
CA THR A 330 19.39 6.78 -3.65
C THR A 330 18.30 5.77 -3.31
N LEU A 331 18.66 4.49 -3.28
CA LEU A 331 17.78 3.40 -2.94
C LEU A 331 17.46 3.44 -1.44
N THR A 332 16.16 3.56 -1.13
CA THR A 332 15.63 3.52 0.23
C THR A 332 14.89 2.21 0.50
N ARG A 333 14.48 1.49 -0.54
CA ARG A 333 13.76 0.22 -0.44
C ARG A 333 14.30 -0.80 -1.43
N LEU A 334 14.75 -1.95 -0.91
CA LEU A 334 15.11 -3.13 -1.68
C LEU A 334 14.37 -4.35 -1.16
N ALA A 335 13.62 -5.02 -2.04
CA ALA A 335 12.94 -6.27 -1.75
C ALA A 335 13.32 -7.33 -2.79
N LEU A 336 13.97 -8.41 -2.36
CA LEU A 336 14.30 -9.55 -3.21
C LEU A 336 13.53 -10.77 -2.70
N THR A 337 12.46 -11.11 -3.42
CA THR A 337 11.58 -12.23 -3.09
C THR A 337 11.99 -13.45 -3.89
N GLU A 338 12.18 -14.59 -3.21
CA GLU A 338 12.54 -15.88 -3.83
C GLU A 338 13.88 -15.93 -4.58
N VAL A 339 14.71 -14.89 -4.42
CA VAL A 339 16.12 -14.87 -4.82
C VAL A 339 16.96 -15.39 -3.65
N ASP A 340 17.83 -16.35 -3.91
CA ASP A 340 18.78 -16.86 -2.93
C ASP A 340 20.03 -15.96 -2.88
N VAL A 341 20.75 -15.93 -1.76
CA VAL A 341 22.06 -15.27 -1.70
C VAL A 341 23.11 -16.33 -1.42
N ASP A 342 24.10 -16.44 -2.29
CA ASP A 342 25.24 -17.29 -2.06
C ASP A 342 26.08 -16.69 -0.93
N TYR A 343 26.03 -17.36 0.22
CA TYR A 343 26.64 -16.95 1.46
C TYR A 343 27.19 -18.17 2.19
N SER A 344 28.48 -18.10 2.55
CA SER A 344 29.13 -19.05 3.46
C SER A 344 29.46 -18.36 4.77
N GLU A 345 29.00 -18.91 5.89
CA GLU A 345 29.31 -18.39 7.24
C GLU A 345 30.82 -18.36 7.54
N SER A 346 31.61 -19.21 6.87
CA SER A 346 33.07 -19.25 7.02
C SER A 346 33.79 -18.01 6.46
N ASP A 347 33.13 -17.24 5.59
CA ASP A 347 33.76 -16.17 4.80
C ASP A 347 33.43 -14.75 5.30
N THR A 348 32.79 -14.62 6.46
CA THR A 348 32.34 -13.32 7.00
C THR A 348 33.45 -12.28 7.15
N THR A 349 34.70 -12.70 7.36
CA THR A 349 35.87 -11.79 7.45
C THR A 349 36.34 -11.23 6.12
N GLN A 350 35.85 -11.76 4.99
CA GLN A 350 36.24 -11.34 3.64
C GLN A 350 35.34 -10.23 3.07
N TYR A 351 34.24 -9.90 3.75
CA TYR A 351 33.29 -8.91 3.28
C TYR A 351 33.55 -7.53 3.90
N GLU A 352 33.43 -6.49 3.07
CA GLU A 352 33.48 -5.11 3.53
C GLU A 352 32.30 -4.79 4.46
N ARG A 353 32.52 -3.86 5.39
CA ARG A 353 31.45 -3.37 6.26
C ARG A 353 30.47 -2.50 5.47
N ILE A 354 29.19 -2.61 5.79
CA ILE A 354 28.12 -1.82 5.17
C ILE A 354 28.03 -0.46 5.88
N SER A 355 28.08 0.63 5.13
CA SER A 355 28.02 2.02 5.64
C SER A 355 26.80 2.81 5.14
N ASN A 356 25.85 2.12 4.49
CA ASN A 356 24.65 2.74 3.96
C ASN A 356 23.79 3.40 5.05
N GLN A 357 23.29 4.61 4.76
CA GLN A 357 22.40 5.35 5.67
C GLN A 357 21.06 5.75 5.01
N THR A 358 20.83 5.33 3.77
CA THR A 358 19.63 5.69 3.00
C THR A 358 18.61 4.57 2.94
N MET A 359 19.06 3.33 3.11
CA MET A 359 18.21 2.14 3.12
C MET A 359 17.30 2.15 4.35
N GLN A 360 15.99 2.19 4.11
CA GLN A 360 14.95 2.19 5.13
C GLN A 360 14.19 0.86 5.19
N TYR A 361 14.21 0.11 4.09
CA TYR A 361 13.53 -1.17 3.94
C TYR A 361 14.41 -2.17 3.21
N LEU A 362 14.65 -3.32 3.83
CA LEU A 362 15.40 -4.42 3.26
C LEU A 362 14.68 -5.74 3.53
N SER A 363 14.39 -6.53 2.49
CA SER A 363 13.63 -7.78 2.62
C SER A 363 14.15 -8.87 1.68
N PHE A 364 14.30 -10.08 2.24
CA PHE A 364 14.67 -11.31 1.55
C PHE A 364 13.80 -12.45 2.07
N THR A 365 12.96 -13.05 1.23
CA THR A 365 11.91 -13.95 1.71
C THR A 365 12.35 -15.40 1.90
N LYS A 366 13.47 -15.81 1.29
CA LYS A 366 13.86 -17.23 1.26
C LYS A 366 14.82 -17.62 2.38
N ASN A 367 15.62 -16.70 2.93
CA ASN A 367 16.62 -17.04 3.94
C ASN A 367 16.86 -15.93 4.98
N TYR A 368 16.34 -16.13 6.18
CA TYR A 368 16.48 -15.21 7.32
C TYR A 368 17.91 -15.16 7.88
N THR A 369 18.71 -16.23 7.72
CA THR A 369 20.09 -16.28 8.22
C THR A 369 21.00 -15.30 7.48
N ILE A 370 20.81 -15.16 6.16
CA ILE A 370 21.51 -14.22 5.29
C ILE A 370 21.23 -12.79 5.73
N LEU A 371 19.96 -12.51 6.02
CA LEU A 371 19.52 -11.19 6.42
C LEU A 371 20.14 -10.75 7.76
N LYS A 372 20.24 -11.67 8.73
CA LYS A 372 21.01 -11.47 9.96
C LYS A 372 22.50 -11.27 9.69
N ALA A 373 23.09 -12.03 8.76
CA ALA A 373 24.49 -11.86 8.36
C ALA A 373 24.76 -10.48 7.72
N ILE A 374 23.86 -9.99 6.88
CA ILE A 374 23.93 -8.63 6.30
C ILE A 374 23.94 -7.58 7.42
N TYR A 375 23.05 -7.69 8.40
CA TYR A 375 23.01 -6.73 9.50
C TYR A 375 24.26 -6.75 10.36
N ASN A 376 24.82 -7.93 10.64
CA ASN A 376 26.09 -8.05 11.35
C ASN A 376 27.28 -7.43 10.60
N LEU A 377 27.17 -7.22 9.29
CA LEU A 377 28.18 -6.53 8.48
C LEU A 377 28.01 -5.01 8.48
N TRP A 378 26.93 -4.45 9.04
CA TRP A 378 26.78 -3.00 9.16
C TRP A 378 27.88 -2.42 10.07
N SER A 379 28.41 -1.27 9.69
CA SER A 379 29.49 -0.57 10.42
C SER A 379 28.98 0.20 11.64
N GLY A 380 27.66 0.34 11.80
CA GLY A 380 27.01 1.09 12.87
C GLY A 380 25.48 1.04 12.76
N PRO A 381 24.77 2.02 13.32
CA PRO A 381 23.32 2.14 13.19
C PRO A 381 22.89 2.32 11.73
N SER A 382 21.95 1.52 11.26
CA SER A 382 21.31 1.68 9.96
C SER A 382 20.09 2.60 10.04
N ALA A 383 19.62 3.06 8.88
CA ALA A 383 18.36 3.80 8.74
C ALA A 383 17.14 2.88 8.56
N ILE A 384 17.30 1.56 8.76
CA ILE A 384 16.25 0.58 8.51
C ILE A 384 15.21 0.65 9.62
N VAL A 385 13.98 0.94 9.20
CA VAL A 385 12.83 1.10 10.12
C VAL A 385 11.89 -0.11 10.06
N ASN A 386 11.91 -0.89 8.98
CA ASN A 386 11.04 -2.04 8.82
C ASN A 386 11.89 -3.28 8.50
N SER A 387 11.83 -4.28 9.38
CA SER A 387 12.43 -5.59 9.15
C SER A 387 11.33 -6.64 9.05
N HIS A 388 11.32 -7.40 7.95
CA HIS A 388 10.48 -8.59 7.79
C HIS A 388 11.20 -9.87 8.24
N ILE A 389 12.28 -9.74 9.02
CA ILE A 389 12.91 -10.88 9.68
C ILE A 389 12.06 -11.27 10.88
N THR A 390 11.76 -12.55 10.97
CA THR A 390 11.37 -13.18 12.24
C THR A 390 12.61 -13.36 13.10
N TRP A 391 12.82 -12.45 14.04
CA TRP A 391 13.97 -12.41 14.94
C TRP A 391 13.81 -13.41 16.08
N ASN A 392 14.77 -14.30 16.29
CA ASN A 392 14.79 -15.10 17.52
C ASN A 392 15.06 -14.18 18.71
N SER A 393 14.30 -14.32 19.79
CA SER A 393 14.48 -13.52 20.98
C SER A 393 15.62 -14.07 21.85
N ASP A 394 16.85 -13.91 21.36
CA ASP A 394 18.10 -14.35 22.00
C ASP A 394 19.12 -13.20 22.14
N GLU A 395 20.21 -13.45 22.88
CA GLU A 395 21.26 -12.45 23.12
C GLU A 395 21.91 -11.94 21.83
N SER A 396 22.21 -12.84 20.90
CA SER A 396 22.86 -12.50 19.63
C SER A 396 22.01 -11.56 18.79
N THR A 397 20.70 -11.74 18.84
CA THR A 397 19.72 -10.96 18.11
C THR A 397 19.47 -9.61 18.78
N PHE A 398 19.36 -9.60 20.12
CA PHE A 398 19.31 -8.35 20.87
C PHE A 398 20.54 -7.47 20.58
N GLN A 399 21.74 -8.07 20.57
CA GLN A 399 22.98 -7.38 20.26
C GLN A 399 22.98 -6.80 18.84
N CYS A 400 22.57 -7.59 17.85
CA CYS A 400 22.44 -7.14 16.47
C CYS A 400 21.45 -5.97 16.32
N ILE A 401 20.27 -6.05 16.96
CA ILE A 401 19.25 -4.99 16.89
C ILE A 401 19.75 -3.72 17.58
N ARG A 402 20.40 -3.86 18.75
CA ARG A 402 20.99 -2.73 19.49
C ARG A 402 22.02 -1.96 18.68
N ASP A 403 22.91 -2.69 18.03
CA ASP A 403 24.05 -2.07 17.36
C ASP A 403 23.67 -1.49 15.98
N HIS A 404 22.68 -2.11 15.30
CA HIS A 404 22.42 -1.84 13.88
C HIS A 404 20.99 -1.38 13.55
N LEU A 405 20.00 -1.64 14.41
CA LEU A 405 18.58 -1.37 14.13
C LEU A 405 17.87 -0.65 15.29
N PRO A 406 18.34 0.55 15.73
CA PRO A 406 17.75 1.23 16.89
C PRO A 406 16.43 1.97 16.61
N GLN A 407 15.92 1.97 15.36
CA GLN A 407 14.74 2.74 14.95
C GLN A 407 13.65 1.86 14.32
N LEU A 408 13.53 0.59 14.73
CA LEU A 408 12.50 -0.27 14.17
C LEU A 408 11.09 0.26 14.50
N CYS A 409 10.31 0.50 13.45
CA CYS A 409 8.89 0.79 13.47
C CYS A 409 8.05 -0.49 13.49
N THR A 410 8.52 -1.54 12.83
CA THR A 410 7.91 -2.88 12.81
C THR A 410 8.93 -3.93 13.23
N ALA A 411 8.54 -4.81 14.15
CA ALA A 411 9.35 -5.95 14.57
C ALA A 411 8.54 -7.25 14.56
N THR A 412 9.07 -8.28 13.92
CA THR A 412 8.57 -9.67 14.01
C THR A 412 9.52 -10.48 14.88
N ILE A 413 9.05 -10.99 16.02
CA ILE A 413 9.90 -11.64 17.03
C ILE A 413 9.37 -13.04 17.35
N ARG A 414 10.25 -14.03 17.23
CA ARG A 414 10.04 -15.42 17.65
C ARG A 414 10.52 -15.63 19.07
N CYS A 415 9.65 -16.19 19.90
CA CYS A 415 9.94 -16.52 21.29
C CYS A 415 9.82 -18.02 21.52
N GLU A 416 10.89 -18.66 22.00
CA GLU A 416 10.97 -20.12 22.14
C GLU A 416 10.90 -20.61 23.60
N GLY A 417 10.97 -19.71 24.60
CA GLY A 417 10.85 -20.07 26.02
C GLY A 417 11.06 -18.89 26.99
N ILE A 418 11.05 -19.17 28.30
CA ILE A 418 11.17 -18.17 29.39
C ILE A 418 12.43 -17.32 29.24
N SER A 419 13.57 -17.94 28.97
CA SER A 419 14.86 -17.26 28.81
C SER A 419 14.84 -16.24 27.67
N HIS A 420 13.94 -16.41 26.69
CA HIS A 420 13.81 -15.52 25.54
C HIS A 420 12.93 -14.31 25.85
N TYR A 421 12.14 -14.33 26.93
CA TYR A 421 11.22 -13.25 27.28
C TYR A 421 11.96 -11.95 27.65
N GLN A 422 13.04 -12.04 28.44
CA GLN A 422 13.82 -10.86 28.81
C GLN A 422 14.40 -10.16 27.57
N TYR A 423 14.82 -10.93 26.56
CA TYR A 423 15.29 -10.37 25.29
C TYR A 423 14.15 -9.71 24.51
N LEU A 424 12.93 -10.24 24.56
CA LEU A 424 11.76 -9.63 23.91
C LEU A 424 11.48 -8.25 24.51
N GLN A 425 11.42 -8.16 25.85
CA GLN A 425 11.26 -6.88 26.55
C GLN A 425 12.37 -5.90 26.19
N ASN A 426 13.62 -6.36 26.19
CA ASN A 426 14.77 -5.53 25.86
C ASN A 426 14.71 -5.00 24.41
N ILE A 427 14.33 -5.84 23.44
CA ILE A 427 14.16 -5.45 22.04
C ILE A 427 13.04 -4.41 21.88
N ILE A 428 11.91 -4.61 22.57
CA ILE A 428 10.80 -3.65 22.57
C ILE A 428 11.26 -2.31 23.13
N ASN A 429 11.79 -2.31 24.36
CA ASN A 429 12.20 -1.09 25.07
C ASN A 429 13.28 -0.31 24.32
N LEU A 430 14.21 -1.00 23.67
CA LEU A 430 15.26 -0.40 22.85
C LEU A 430 14.70 0.41 21.67
N ASN A 431 13.58 -0.02 21.08
CA ASN A 431 13.00 0.59 19.88
C ASN A 431 11.83 1.53 20.17
N LEU A 432 11.46 1.74 21.43
CA LEU A 432 10.50 2.76 21.81
C LEU A 432 11.17 4.16 21.75
N PRO A 433 10.46 5.20 21.25
CA PRO A 433 9.04 5.24 20.89
C PRO A 433 8.73 4.89 19.42
N SER A 434 9.73 4.53 18.62
CA SER A 434 9.60 4.31 17.18
C SER A 434 8.72 3.10 16.83
N LEU A 435 8.80 2.03 17.62
CA LEU A 435 8.05 0.79 17.40
C LEU A 435 6.53 1.02 17.46
N LYS A 436 5.84 0.80 16.32
CA LYS A 436 4.39 0.94 16.15
C LYS A 436 3.67 -0.39 15.95
N GLN A 437 4.35 -1.36 15.35
CA GLN A 437 3.80 -2.67 15.02
C GLN A 437 4.68 -3.77 15.61
N LEU A 438 4.05 -4.68 16.34
CA LEU A 438 4.70 -5.85 16.93
C LEU A 438 4.02 -7.12 16.43
N ILE A 439 4.80 -8.01 15.82
CA ILE A 439 4.36 -9.33 15.38
C ILE A 439 5.09 -10.36 16.23
N ILE A 440 4.36 -11.26 16.88
CA ILE A 440 4.93 -12.24 17.79
C ILE A 440 4.61 -13.65 17.31
N THR A 441 5.65 -14.46 17.19
CA THR A 441 5.58 -15.81 16.63
C THR A 441 6.10 -16.82 17.68
N PRO A 442 5.26 -17.31 18.61
CA PRO A 442 5.70 -18.32 19.57
C PRO A 442 6.16 -19.61 18.90
N HIS A 443 7.12 -20.31 19.50
CA HIS A 443 7.42 -21.68 19.12
C HIS A 443 6.28 -22.60 19.58
N TYR A 444 5.87 -23.54 18.72
CA TYR A 444 4.68 -24.41 18.89
C TYR A 444 4.67 -25.19 20.23
N ASN A 445 5.84 -25.46 20.81
CA ASN A 445 6.00 -26.20 22.08
C ASN A 445 6.22 -25.31 23.32
N ALA A 446 6.23 -23.98 23.20
CA ALA A 446 6.52 -23.06 24.32
C ALA A 446 5.28 -22.62 25.13
N GLN A 447 4.09 -23.13 24.77
CA GLN A 447 2.78 -22.69 25.25
C GLN A 447 2.59 -22.73 26.78
N ASN A 448 3.37 -23.54 27.50
CA ASN A 448 3.17 -23.76 28.94
C ASN A 448 4.17 -23.02 29.86
N ASN A 449 5.17 -22.31 29.32
CA ASN A 449 6.27 -21.83 30.16
C ASN A 449 6.54 -20.32 30.08
N LEU A 450 6.09 -19.55 29.10
CA LEU A 450 6.41 -18.12 29.04
C LEU A 450 5.77 -17.32 30.21
N PRO A 451 6.45 -16.33 30.81
CA PRO A 451 5.86 -15.39 31.79
C PRO A 451 4.93 -14.38 31.08
N ILE A 452 3.87 -14.89 30.46
CA ILE A 452 2.94 -14.15 29.59
C ILE A 452 2.20 -13.04 30.36
N GLN A 453 2.01 -13.23 31.67
CA GLN A 453 1.40 -12.25 32.56
C GLN A 453 2.17 -10.94 32.61
N GLU A 454 3.47 -11.01 32.84
CA GLU A 454 4.35 -9.85 32.90
C GLU A 454 4.38 -9.16 31.54
N PHE A 455 4.41 -9.92 30.45
CA PHE A 455 4.43 -9.38 29.09
C PHE A 455 3.22 -8.51 28.79
N PHE A 456 2.04 -9.04 29.06
CA PHE A 456 0.81 -8.31 28.80
C PHE A 456 0.62 -7.16 29.78
N SER A 457 1.07 -7.29 31.03
CA SER A 457 1.09 -6.18 31.97
C SER A 457 1.95 -5.02 31.46
N ASP A 458 3.16 -5.30 30.96
CA ASP A 458 4.04 -4.27 30.40
C ASP A 458 3.43 -3.61 29.16
N LEU A 459 2.83 -4.41 28.28
CA LEU A 459 2.16 -3.90 27.08
C LEU A 459 0.93 -3.04 27.39
N GLN A 460 0.22 -3.27 28.51
CA GLN A 460 -0.92 -2.43 28.91
C GLN A 460 -0.50 -0.98 29.18
N HIS A 461 0.72 -0.79 29.65
CA HIS A 461 1.29 0.53 29.93
C HIS A 461 2.01 1.13 28.73
N ASN A 462 2.13 0.39 27.63
CA ASN A 462 2.74 0.89 26.40
C ASN A 462 1.84 1.95 25.74
N THR A 463 2.43 3.09 25.37
CA THR A 463 1.72 4.21 24.73
C THR A 463 2.12 4.44 23.27
N PHE A 464 2.86 3.51 22.65
CA PHE A 464 3.47 3.73 21.34
C PHE A 464 3.05 2.70 20.29
N ILE A 465 2.88 1.44 20.70
CA ILE A 465 2.45 0.33 19.85
C ILE A 465 0.97 0.50 19.54
N LYS A 466 0.64 0.44 18.25
CA LYS A 466 -0.71 0.58 17.71
C LYS A 466 -1.25 -0.72 17.13
N GLU A 467 -0.36 -1.57 16.63
CA GLU A 467 -0.73 -2.79 15.95
C GLU A 467 -0.03 -4.00 16.57
N LEU A 468 -0.82 -5.03 16.88
CA LEU A 468 -0.35 -6.24 17.53
C LEU A 468 -0.83 -7.47 16.76
N TYR A 469 0.13 -8.31 16.39
CA TYR A 469 -0.10 -9.50 15.59
C TYR A 469 0.45 -10.71 16.33
N PHE A 470 -0.35 -11.76 16.40
CA PHE A 470 0.04 -13.05 16.96
C PHE A 470 -0.03 -14.10 15.85
N GLU A 471 1.03 -14.89 15.68
CA GLU A 471 1.03 -15.92 14.63
C GLU A 471 0.54 -17.30 15.10
N THR A 472 0.56 -17.58 16.41
CA THR A 472 0.19 -18.90 16.99
C THR A 472 -0.60 -18.76 18.29
N VAL A 473 -1.00 -19.91 18.88
CA VAL A 473 -1.77 -20.08 20.13
C VAL A 473 -1.13 -19.44 21.37
N TRP A 474 -1.94 -18.78 22.21
CA TRP A 474 -1.59 -18.14 23.50
C TRP A 474 -2.54 -18.60 24.61
N SER A 475 -2.14 -18.43 25.87
CA SER A 475 -2.99 -18.72 27.03
C SER A 475 -3.98 -17.58 27.33
N ASN A 476 -5.22 -17.95 27.64
CA ASN A 476 -6.41 -17.11 27.49
C ASN A 476 -6.60 -15.96 28.50
N GLY A 477 -6.16 -16.08 29.75
CA GLY A 477 -6.57 -15.15 30.81
C GLY A 477 -5.98 -13.74 30.69
N ASP A 478 -4.69 -13.65 30.38
CA ASP A 478 -3.92 -12.42 30.51
C ASP A 478 -4.04 -11.52 29.27
N PHE A 479 -4.31 -12.14 28.12
CA PHE A 479 -4.60 -11.41 26.89
C PHE A 479 -5.89 -10.59 27.01
N HIS A 480 -6.92 -11.11 27.68
CA HIS A 480 -8.16 -10.36 27.93
C HIS A 480 -7.91 -9.11 28.77
N GLN A 481 -7.01 -9.18 29.76
CA GLN A 481 -6.63 -8.02 30.57
C GLN A 481 -5.89 -6.97 29.72
N LEU A 482 -5.02 -7.40 28.80
CA LEU A 482 -4.40 -6.49 27.84
C LEU A 482 -5.45 -5.73 27.03
N LEU A 483 -6.44 -6.44 26.49
CA LEU A 483 -7.52 -5.82 25.70
C LEU A 483 -8.36 -4.84 26.52
N LEU A 484 -8.61 -5.12 27.79
CA LEU A 484 -9.39 -4.22 28.64
C LEU A 484 -8.63 -2.93 28.99
N ASN A 485 -7.31 -3.01 29.14
CA ASN A 485 -6.50 -1.93 29.70
C ASN A 485 -5.65 -1.17 28.68
N THR A 486 -5.49 -1.67 27.45
CA THR A 486 -4.72 -0.98 26.42
C THR A 486 -5.39 0.33 25.98
N SER A 487 -4.60 1.40 25.90
CA SER A 487 -5.07 2.73 25.47
C SER A 487 -4.66 3.09 24.04
N THR A 488 -3.75 2.34 23.42
CA THR A 488 -3.15 2.69 22.12
C THR A 488 -3.29 1.64 21.03
N ILE A 489 -3.50 0.37 21.39
CA ILE A 489 -3.65 -0.70 20.41
C ILE A 489 -4.99 -0.52 19.70
N SER A 490 -4.91 -0.24 18.40
CA SER A 490 -6.06 -0.02 17.51
C SER A 490 -6.26 -1.16 16.52
N HIS A 491 -5.25 -2.00 16.30
CA HIS A 491 -5.25 -3.08 15.33
C HIS A 491 -4.77 -4.37 15.95
N ILE A 492 -5.59 -5.42 15.84
CA ILE A 492 -5.29 -6.74 16.40
C ILE A 492 -5.46 -7.80 15.32
N ASN A 493 -4.44 -8.62 15.17
CA ASN A 493 -4.49 -9.84 14.37
C ASN A 493 -4.17 -11.04 15.27
N ILE A 494 -5.09 -12.00 15.36
CA ILE A 494 -4.97 -13.12 16.27
C ILE A 494 -5.51 -14.43 15.68
N PRO A 495 -4.84 -15.58 15.91
CA PRO A 495 -5.39 -16.87 15.56
C PRO A 495 -6.47 -17.25 16.59
N LEU A 496 -7.61 -17.73 16.14
CA LEU A 496 -8.71 -18.13 17.02
C LEU A 496 -8.34 -19.29 17.94
N ASP A 497 -7.39 -20.12 17.53
CA ASP A 497 -6.90 -21.23 18.33
C ASP A 497 -6.20 -20.78 19.64
N SER A 498 -6.02 -19.46 19.80
CA SER A 498 -5.24 -18.78 20.85
C SER A 498 -6.08 -18.13 21.95
N VAL A 499 -7.41 -18.22 21.88
CA VAL A 499 -8.29 -17.43 22.75
C VAL A 499 -9.51 -18.22 23.23
N ASP A 500 -9.89 -17.98 24.49
CA ASP A 500 -11.23 -18.29 24.97
C ASP A 500 -12.19 -17.28 24.35
N LEU A 501 -12.98 -17.75 23.39
CA LEU A 501 -13.94 -16.94 22.64
C LEU A 501 -14.89 -16.13 23.52
N VAL A 502 -15.29 -16.68 24.68
CA VAL A 502 -16.20 -15.99 25.60
C VAL A 502 -15.51 -14.77 26.18
N GLY A 503 -14.41 -14.98 26.91
CA GLY A 503 -13.66 -13.89 27.54
C GLY A 503 -13.08 -12.90 26.52
N PHE A 504 -12.67 -13.38 25.35
CA PHE A 504 -12.17 -12.53 24.27
C PHE A 504 -13.27 -11.63 23.72
N SER A 505 -14.46 -12.19 23.45
CA SER A 505 -15.60 -11.39 23.01
C SER A 505 -15.96 -10.33 24.04
N ASP A 506 -16.03 -10.69 25.33
CA ASP A 506 -16.34 -9.76 26.41
C ASP A 506 -15.31 -8.63 26.55
N ALA A 507 -14.02 -8.96 26.42
CA ALA A 507 -12.94 -7.99 26.48
C ALA A 507 -13.01 -7.02 25.29
N ILE A 508 -13.20 -7.53 24.07
CA ILE A 508 -13.38 -6.70 22.89
C ILE A 508 -14.63 -5.83 23.00
N CYS A 509 -15.77 -6.36 23.45
CA CYS A 509 -17.00 -5.58 23.62
C CYS A 509 -16.82 -4.36 24.54
N LYS A 510 -15.94 -4.46 25.54
CA LYS A 510 -15.63 -3.38 26.49
C LYS A 510 -14.51 -2.45 26.01
N ASN A 511 -13.64 -2.92 25.11
CA ASN A 511 -12.53 -2.14 24.59
C ASN A 511 -13.01 -0.99 23.69
N ARG A 512 -12.37 0.18 23.83
CA ARG A 512 -12.71 1.41 23.09
C ARG A 512 -11.63 1.89 22.12
N THR A 513 -10.53 1.16 21.99
CA THR A 513 -9.36 1.57 21.18
C THR A 513 -9.23 0.76 19.90
N VAL A 514 -9.60 -0.52 19.95
CA VAL A 514 -9.53 -1.45 18.82
C VAL A 514 -10.56 -1.04 17.78
N THR A 515 -10.04 -0.62 16.61
CA THR A 515 -10.84 -0.22 15.45
C THR A 515 -10.75 -1.25 14.32
N GLN A 516 -9.69 -2.07 14.31
CA GLN A 516 -9.48 -3.13 13.32
C GLN A 516 -9.19 -4.45 14.01
N LEU A 517 -9.99 -5.46 13.69
CA LEU A 517 -9.85 -6.80 14.24
C LEU A 517 -9.79 -7.83 13.11
N TYR A 518 -8.73 -8.63 13.09
CA TYR A 518 -8.59 -9.80 12.21
C TYR A 518 -8.46 -11.07 13.03
N ILE A 519 -9.36 -12.02 12.78
CA ILE A 519 -9.41 -13.32 13.46
C ILE A 519 -9.23 -14.42 12.42
N TYR A 520 -8.21 -15.26 12.53
CA TYR A 520 -8.02 -16.34 11.57
C TYR A 520 -7.89 -17.70 12.23
N TYR A 521 -8.25 -18.77 11.52
CA TYR A 521 -8.15 -20.14 12.04
C TYR A 521 -6.78 -20.74 11.76
N THR A 522 -6.24 -21.42 12.77
CA THR A 522 -5.21 -22.44 12.56
C THR A 522 -5.84 -23.84 12.64
N VAL A 523 -5.11 -24.88 12.29
CA VAL A 523 -5.67 -26.19 11.90
C VAL A 523 -6.31 -26.97 13.09
N TYR A 524 -6.29 -26.45 14.32
CA TYR A 524 -6.38 -27.26 15.54
C TYR A 524 -7.56 -26.99 16.48
N HIS A 525 -8.50 -26.09 16.17
CA HIS A 525 -9.62 -25.81 17.09
C HIS A 525 -10.94 -26.56 16.83
N ASN A 526 -11.60 -26.95 17.91
CA ASN A 526 -12.94 -27.55 17.97
C ASN A 526 -14.05 -26.50 18.22
N CYS A 527 -13.91 -25.27 17.75
CA CYS A 527 -15.00 -24.29 17.85
C CYS A 527 -16.04 -24.54 16.75
N SER A 528 -17.31 -24.63 17.15
CA SER A 528 -18.43 -24.73 16.20
C SER A 528 -18.62 -23.42 15.42
N LEU A 529 -19.15 -23.52 14.20
CA LEU A 529 -19.46 -22.33 13.40
C LEU A 529 -20.55 -21.47 14.09
N ALA A 530 -21.48 -22.11 14.78
CA ALA A 530 -22.55 -21.46 15.53
C ALA A 530 -22.00 -20.56 16.65
N GLU A 531 -21.07 -21.08 17.46
CA GLU A 531 -20.41 -20.32 18.52
C GLU A 531 -19.67 -19.11 17.96
N LEU A 532 -18.88 -19.30 16.89
CA LEU A 532 -18.15 -18.20 16.25
C LEU A 532 -19.10 -17.08 15.83
N LEU A 533 -20.18 -17.41 15.11
CA LEU A 533 -21.16 -16.44 14.64
C LEU A 533 -21.85 -15.72 15.80
N GLU A 534 -22.15 -16.41 16.90
CA GLU A 534 -22.73 -15.80 18.09
C GLU A 534 -21.82 -14.74 18.71
N TYR A 535 -20.54 -15.07 18.93
CA TYR A 535 -19.58 -14.14 19.54
C TYR A 535 -19.23 -12.97 18.61
N ILE A 536 -19.06 -13.22 17.31
CA ILE A 536 -18.83 -12.14 16.36
C ILE A 536 -20.07 -11.22 16.29
N SER A 537 -21.29 -11.78 16.28
CA SER A 537 -22.52 -10.97 16.32
C SER A 537 -22.56 -10.08 17.55
N LYS A 538 -22.21 -10.63 18.71
CA LYS A 538 -22.11 -9.87 19.96
C LYS A 538 -21.10 -8.72 19.85
N ILE A 539 -19.90 -8.97 19.34
CA ILE A 539 -18.87 -7.95 19.10
C ILE A 539 -19.40 -6.85 18.18
N ILE A 540 -19.99 -7.23 17.04
CA ILE A 540 -20.55 -6.28 16.06
C ILE A 540 -21.60 -5.38 16.71
N ILE A 541 -22.51 -5.94 17.50
CA ILE A 541 -23.59 -5.18 18.14
C ILE A 541 -23.04 -4.20 19.18
N THR A 542 -22.11 -4.64 20.00
CA THR A 542 -21.73 -3.94 21.24
C THR A 542 -20.47 -3.08 21.14
N ASN A 543 -19.50 -3.44 20.29
CA ASN A 543 -18.26 -2.67 20.18
C ASN A 543 -18.45 -1.43 19.30
N GLU A 544 -18.73 -0.31 19.97
CA GLU A 544 -18.57 1.11 19.62
C GLU A 544 -17.60 1.47 18.50
N SER A 545 -16.38 1.02 18.69
CA SER A 545 -15.17 1.59 18.10
C SER A 545 -14.70 0.79 16.89
N LEU A 546 -15.18 -0.44 16.75
CA LEU A 546 -14.82 -1.34 15.67
C LEU A 546 -15.32 -0.82 14.32
N LEU A 547 -14.38 -0.54 13.42
CA LEU A 547 -14.63 -0.05 12.07
C LEU A 547 -14.36 -1.13 11.01
N SER A 548 -13.44 -2.05 11.28
CA SER A 548 -13.03 -3.11 10.36
C SER A 548 -13.00 -4.45 11.08
N LEU A 549 -13.73 -5.41 10.54
CA LEU A 549 -13.72 -6.78 11.00
C LEU A 549 -13.33 -7.70 9.84
N SER A 550 -12.38 -8.59 10.09
CA SER A 550 -12.03 -9.64 9.16
C SER A 550 -11.98 -10.96 9.90
N PHE A 551 -12.53 -12.04 9.32
CA PHE A 551 -12.34 -13.35 9.89
C PHE A 551 -12.33 -14.49 8.86
N THR A 552 -11.80 -15.65 9.25
CA THR A 552 -11.85 -16.88 8.45
C THR A 552 -12.76 -17.91 9.15
N PHE A 553 -13.31 -18.86 8.40
CA PHE A 553 -14.10 -19.97 8.98
C PHE A 553 -13.23 -21.18 9.34
N PRO A 554 -13.70 -22.03 10.28
CA PRO A 554 -13.01 -23.26 10.65
C PRO A 554 -12.94 -24.26 9.49
N PHE A 555 -11.77 -24.85 9.23
CA PHE A 555 -11.55 -25.83 8.15
C PHE A 555 -12.28 -27.17 8.38
N ASN A 556 -12.62 -27.52 9.63
CA ASN A 556 -13.10 -28.85 10.03
C ASN A 556 -14.60 -28.92 10.37
N SER A 557 -15.43 -27.98 9.90
CA SER A 557 -16.89 -28.03 10.08
C SER A 557 -17.55 -29.12 9.21
N LYS A 558 -17.11 -30.38 9.37
CA LYS A 558 -17.78 -31.54 8.80
C LYS A 558 -19.06 -31.77 9.62
N LYS A 559 -20.20 -31.36 9.07
CA LYS A 559 -21.58 -31.69 9.50
C LYS A 559 -22.22 -30.85 10.61
N GLU A 560 -22.21 -29.53 10.50
CA GLU A 560 -23.20 -28.68 11.19
C GLU A 560 -24.06 -27.94 10.17
N PHE A 561 -24.96 -28.70 9.52
CA PHE A 561 -26.05 -28.14 8.72
C PHE A 561 -27.29 -28.05 9.60
N LEU A 562 -27.43 -26.93 10.29
CA LEU A 562 -28.68 -26.33 10.81
C LEU A 562 -28.30 -25.03 11.54
N ILE A 563 -27.82 -24.03 10.78
CA ILE A 563 -27.35 -22.74 11.29
C ILE A 563 -28.22 -21.63 10.69
N THR A 564 -29.54 -21.74 10.78
CA THR A 564 -30.44 -20.64 10.36
C THR A 564 -30.43 -19.53 11.40
N ASP A 565 -30.63 -19.87 12.67
CA ASP A 565 -30.87 -18.86 13.71
C ASP A 565 -29.64 -18.00 14.03
N GLN A 566 -28.44 -18.59 14.12
CA GLN A 566 -27.21 -17.83 14.40
C GLN A 566 -26.75 -17.03 13.18
N LEU A 567 -27.01 -17.54 11.97
CA LEU A 567 -26.78 -16.79 10.74
C LEU A 567 -27.73 -15.59 10.63
N ASP A 568 -29.00 -15.78 10.96
CA ASP A 568 -30.00 -14.71 10.94
C ASP A 568 -29.68 -13.65 12.00
N LYS A 569 -29.25 -14.05 13.20
CA LYS A 569 -28.73 -13.14 14.22
C LYS A 569 -27.52 -12.37 13.73
N PHE A 570 -26.59 -13.02 13.03
CA PHE A 570 -25.41 -12.37 12.46
C PHE A 570 -25.77 -11.38 11.36
N LYS A 571 -26.68 -11.75 10.44
CA LYS A 571 -27.22 -10.84 9.41
C LYS A 571 -27.91 -9.63 10.04
N LEU A 572 -28.70 -9.85 11.10
CA LEU A 572 -29.38 -8.79 11.81
C LEU A 572 -28.40 -7.88 12.58
N ALA A 573 -27.33 -8.44 13.16
CA ALA A 573 -26.24 -7.68 13.77
C ALA A 573 -25.56 -6.75 12.74
N LEU A 574 -25.26 -7.28 11.54
CA LEU A 574 -24.67 -6.50 10.45
C LEU A 574 -25.61 -5.39 9.95
N ALA A 575 -26.89 -5.72 9.71
CA ALA A 575 -27.89 -4.75 9.25
C ALA A 575 -28.07 -3.58 10.24
N ASN A 576 -27.96 -3.85 11.54
CA ASN A 576 -28.14 -2.84 12.58
C ASN A 576 -26.87 -2.01 12.85
N ARG A 577 -25.69 -2.45 12.41
CA ARG A 577 -24.42 -1.79 12.74
C ARG A 577 -23.95 -0.83 11.66
N LYS A 578 -24.27 0.46 11.83
CA LYS A 578 -23.89 1.52 10.86
C LYS A 578 -22.44 1.97 10.92
N SER A 579 -21.71 1.67 12.00
CA SER A 579 -20.32 2.12 12.19
C SER A 579 -19.28 1.15 11.62
N LEU A 580 -19.65 -0.12 11.39
CA LEU A 580 -18.76 -1.08 10.73
C LEU A 580 -18.63 -0.68 9.26
N GLN A 581 -17.41 -0.38 8.83
CA GLN A 581 -17.11 0.15 7.49
C GLN A 581 -16.58 -0.95 6.56
N TYR A 582 -15.94 -1.96 7.13
CA TYR A 582 -15.33 -3.05 6.38
C TYR A 582 -15.61 -4.38 7.07
N LEU A 583 -16.10 -5.33 6.27
CA LEU A 583 -16.26 -6.72 6.65
C LEU A 583 -15.58 -7.57 5.58
N ASN A 584 -14.64 -8.42 5.99
CA ASN A 584 -14.04 -9.41 5.11
C ASN A 584 -14.16 -10.79 5.73
N ILE A 585 -14.85 -11.68 5.03
CA ILE A 585 -14.98 -13.08 5.42
C ILE A 585 -14.15 -13.87 4.40
N SER A 586 -13.01 -14.39 4.84
CA SER A 586 -12.08 -15.06 3.92
C SER A 586 -12.67 -16.39 3.42
N PRO A 587 -12.51 -16.69 2.13
CA PRO A 587 -13.09 -17.86 1.50
C PRO A 587 -12.53 -19.15 2.11
N THR A 588 -13.39 -20.16 2.18
CA THR A 588 -12.99 -21.51 2.60
C THR A 588 -12.89 -22.41 1.37
N LYS A 589 -12.10 -23.48 1.44
CA LYS A 589 -12.09 -24.52 0.40
C LYS A 589 -13.39 -25.35 0.35
N ASN A 590 -14.39 -25.03 1.19
CA ASN A 590 -15.66 -25.74 1.27
C ASN A 590 -16.73 -24.96 0.49
N ASN A 591 -17.18 -25.54 -0.64
CA ASN A 591 -18.16 -24.92 -1.55
C ASN A 591 -19.49 -24.56 -0.86
N GLU A 592 -19.90 -25.28 0.18
CA GLU A 592 -21.15 -24.98 0.90
C GLU A 592 -21.00 -23.79 1.85
N LEU A 593 -19.83 -23.67 2.50
CA LEU A 593 -19.46 -22.46 3.26
C LEU A 593 -19.27 -21.25 2.35
N GLN A 594 -18.78 -21.44 1.12
CA GLN A 594 -18.69 -20.36 0.15
C GLN A 594 -20.07 -19.84 -0.24
N LYS A 595 -21.05 -20.71 -0.53
CA LYS A 595 -22.44 -20.31 -0.75
C LYS A 595 -23.03 -19.54 0.43
N LEU A 596 -22.65 -19.92 1.65
CA LEU A 596 -23.06 -19.22 2.88
C LEU A 596 -22.46 -17.80 2.93
N ILE A 597 -21.15 -17.65 2.66
CA ILE A 597 -20.46 -16.35 2.53
C ILE A 597 -21.18 -15.48 1.50
N ASP A 598 -21.44 -16.03 0.32
CA ASP A 598 -22.11 -15.34 -0.78
C ASP A 598 -23.56 -14.93 -0.42
N SER A 599 -24.18 -15.54 0.58
CA SER A 599 -25.51 -15.16 1.09
C SER A 599 -25.49 -14.09 2.18
N ILE A 600 -24.30 -13.78 2.71
CA ILE A 600 -24.06 -12.78 3.76
C ILE A 600 -23.58 -11.47 3.14
N ILE A 601 -22.65 -11.56 2.17
CA ILE A 601 -22.18 -10.44 1.33
C ILE A 601 -23.34 -9.96 0.45
#